data_AF-A0A564G593-F1
#
_entry.id   AF-A0A564G593-F1
#
_cell.length_a   1.000
_cell.length_b   1.000
_cell.length_c   1.000
_cell.angle_alpha   90.00
_cell.angle_beta   90.00
_cell.angle_gamma   90.00
#
_symmetry.space_group_name_H-M   'P 1'
#
loop_
_entity.id
_entity.type
_entity.pdbx_description
1 polymer ?
#
loop_
_entity_poly.entity_id
_entity_poly.type
_entity_poly.pdbx_seq_one_letter_code
_entity_poly.pdbx_strand_id
1 'polypeptide(L)'
;MAGPEQPKPRRRQPGKRLKEAIFARQAGRCYLSGAPLGSIWDCEWHHIPGLATRPIREDGKDYIPAQLDPDFLFAVSPCHHSESTNGPAVEKKHLLRKDHDKSRAQRTRDLRDSHRAHLKAMSEKKPGQRRPRSSRWPSRPFKRPER
;
A
#
# COMPACT_ATOMS: atom_id res chain seq x y z
N MET A 1 11.93 -21.30 -6.76
CA MET A 1 10.48 -21.50 -6.96
C MET A 1 9.75 -20.63 -5.95
N ALA A 2 8.83 -19.75 -6.36
CA ALA A 2 8.00 -19.02 -5.41
C ALA A 2 6.98 -20.02 -4.85
N GLY A 3 7.05 -20.31 -3.55
CA GLY A 3 6.08 -21.19 -2.89
C GLY A 3 4.65 -20.68 -3.06
N PRO A 4 3.63 -21.53 -2.79
CA PRO A 4 2.23 -21.14 -2.89
C PRO A 4 2.00 -19.88 -2.05
N GLU A 5 1.41 -18.85 -2.66
CA GLU A 5 1.05 -17.61 -1.98
C GLU A 5 -0.01 -17.95 -0.94
N GLN A 6 0.37 -17.90 0.34
CA GLN A 6 -0.54 -18.18 1.45
C GLN A 6 -1.71 -17.18 1.41
N PRO A 7 -2.97 -17.64 1.58
CA PRO A 7 -4.13 -16.75 1.57
C PRO A 7 -3.99 -15.69 2.67
N LYS A 8 -4.25 -14.43 2.32
CA LYS A 8 -4.10 -13.31 3.25
C LYS A 8 -5.09 -13.45 4.42
N PRO A 9 -4.65 -13.27 5.68
CA PRO A 9 -5.55 -13.28 6.83
C PRO A 9 -6.72 -12.29 6.69
N ARG A 10 -7.91 -12.69 7.12
CA ARG A 10 -9.11 -11.84 7.09
C ARG A 10 -8.94 -10.63 8.01
N ARG A 11 -9.46 -9.47 7.60
CA ARG A 11 -9.44 -8.26 8.44
C ARG A 11 -10.33 -8.40 9.67
N ARG A 12 -9.75 -8.25 10.86
CA ARG A 12 -10.47 -8.20 12.15
C ARG A 12 -10.74 -6.75 12.57
N GLN A 13 -11.88 -6.53 13.22
CA GLN A 13 -12.20 -5.27 13.88
C GLN A 13 -11.71 -5.28 15.33
N PRO A 14 -11.17 -4.17 15.85
CA PRO A 14 -10.82 -4.06 17.26
C PRO A 14 -12.07 -4.10 18.14
N GLY A 15 -12.00 -4.84 19.26
CA GLY A 15 -13.06 -4.85 20.26
C GLY A 15 -13.11 -3.55 21.06
N LYS A 16 -14.22 -3.30 21.77
CA LYS A 16 -14.48 -2.06 22.53
C LYS A 16 -13.32 -1.69 23.48
N ARG A 17 -12.84 -2.63 24.30
CA ARG A 17 -11.73 -2.39 25.25
C ARG A 17 -10.45 -1.92 24.56
N LEU A 18 -10.12 -2.51 23.41
CA LEU A 18 -8.93 -2.14 22.65
C LEU A 18 -9.08 -0.73 22.05
N LYS A 19 -10.28 -0.42 21.52
CA LYS A 19 -10.58 0.93 21.04
C LYS A 19 -10.40 1.97 22.16
N GLU A 20 -10.92 1.68 23.35
CA GLU A 20 -10.85 2.58 24.51
C GLU A 20 -9.40 2.79 24.96
N ALA A 21 -8.61 1.72 25.04
CA ALA A 21 -7.19 1.79 25.39
C ALA A 21 -6.39 2.65 24.40
N ILE A 22 -6.61 2.47 23.09
CA ILE A 22 -5.94 3.25 22.04
C ILE A 22 -6.36 4.71 22.09
N PHE A 23 -7.66 4.98 22.24
CA PHE A 23 -8.19 6.35 22.32
C PHE A 23 -7.64 7.10 23.53
N ALA A 24 -7.58 6.43 24.69
CA ALA A 24 -7.00 6.97 25.92
C ALA A 24 -5.48 7.22 25.76
N ARG A 25 -4.73 6.27 25.19
CA ARG A 25 -3.30 6.43 24.91
C ARG A 25 -3.01 7.63 24.01
N GLN A 26 -3.91 7.91 23.07
CA GLN A 26 -3.80 9.06 22.16
C GLN A 26 -4.37 10.37 22.73
N ALA A 27 -4.82 10.37 23.98
CA ALA A 27 -5.51 11.50 24.61
C ALA A 27 -6.66 12.05 23.74
N GLY A 28 -7.38 11.16 23.04
CA GLY A 28 -8.47 11.52 22.13
C GLY A 28 -8.03 12.33 20.91
N ARG A 29 -6.77 12.22 20.46
CA ARG A 29 -6.25 12.94 19.28
C ARG A 29 -5.99 12.01 18.10
N CYS A 30 -6.24 12.54 16.90
CA CYS A 30 -5.94 11.88 15.64
C CYS A 30 -4.43 11.64 15.53
N TYR A 31 -4.02 10.40 15.24
CA TYR A 31 -2.60 10.09 15.09
C TYR A 31 -1.95 10.83 13.91
N LEU A 32 -2.71 11.03 12.81
CA LEU A 32 -2.18 11.59 11.56
C LEU A 32 -2.00 13.12 11.62
N SER A 33 -2.90 13.82 12.28
CA SER A 33 -2.96 15.29 12.29
C SER A 33 -2.79 15.93 13.67
N GLY A 34 -2.86 15.15 14.75
CA GLY A 34 -2.86 15.66 16.13
C GLY A 34 -4.14 16.39 16.55
N ALA A 35 -5.10 16.55 15.63
CA ALA A 35 -6.39 17.19 15.88
C ALA A 35 -7.25 16.38 16.86
N PRO A 36 -8.10 17.01 17.68
CA PRO A 36 -9.02 16.29 18.57
C PRO A 36 -9.99 15.42 17.77
N LEU A 37 -10.22 14.21 18.26
CA LEU A 37 -11.27 13.30 17.78
C LEU A 37 -12.52 13.56 18.62
N GLY A 38 -13.69 13.69 17.97
CA GLY A 38 -14.95 13.93 18.67
C GLY A 38 -15.38 12.77 19.56
N SER A 39 -15.25 11.53 19.06
CA SER A 39 -15.67 10.32 19.74
C SER A 39 -14.85 9.12 19.29
N ILE A 40 -14.78 8.10 20.15
CA ILE A 40 -14.24 6.78 19.85
C ILE A 40 -15.03 6.04 18.76
N TRP A 41 -16.29 6.41 18.54
CA TRP A 41 -17.17 5.79 17.54
C TRP A 41 -17.06 6.46 16.17
N ASP A 42 -16.60 7.71 16.13
CA ASP A 42 -16.49 8.52 14.92
C ASP A 42 -15.06 8.50 14.32
N CYS A 43 -14.20 7.62 14.84
CA CYS A 43 -12.83 7.44 14.35
C CYS A 43 -12.67 6.14 13.57
N GLU A 44 -11.73 6.16 12.63
CA GLU A 44 -11.27 4.97 11.91
C GLU A 44 -10.01 4.37 12.56
N TRP A 45 -9.81 3.07 12.34
CA TRP A 45 -8.72 2.30 12.95
C TRP A 45 -7.63 2.00 11.93
N HIS A 46 -6.58 2.81 11.98
CA HIS A 46 -5.48 2.80 11.03
C HIS A 46 -4.31 1.94 11.53
N HIS A 47 -3.77 1.11 10.64
CA HIS A 47 -2.67 0.19 10.95
C HIS A 47 -1.35 0.77 10.43
N ILE A 48 -0.33 0.83 11.28
CA ILE A 48 1.01 1.28 10.91
C ILE A 48 2.02 0.24 11.40
N PRO A 49 2.79 -0.45 10.54
CA PRO A 49 2.64 -0.52 9.08
C PRO A 49 1.26 -0.98 8.64
N GLY A 50 0.84 -0.60 7.43
CA GLY A 50 -0.40 -1.09 6.85
C GLY A 50 -0.37 -2.61 6.62
N LEU A 51 -1.48 -3.30 6.90
CA LEU A 51 -1.57 -4.78 6.83
C LEU A 51 -1.07 -5.38 5.51
N ALA A 52 -1.32 -4.71 4.38
CA ALA A 52 -0.89 -5.16 3.05
C ALA A 52 0.64 -5.22 2.87
N THR A 53 1.39 -4.55 3.74
CA THR A 53 2.86 -4.52 3.76
C THR A 53 3.47 -5.39 4.85
N ARG A 54 2.65 -5.92 5.78
CA ARG A 54 3.15 -6.75 6.87
C ARG A 54 3.46 -8.16 6.35
N PRO A 55 4.54 -8.80 6.83
CA PRO A 55 4.72 -10.24 6.65
C PRO A 55 3.59 -11.01 7.33
N ILE A 56 3.17 -12.12 6.70
CA ILE A 56 2.21 -13.07 7.25
C ILE A 56 2.98 -14.01 8.18
N ARG A 57 2.41 -14.37 9.34
CA ARG A 57 2.98 -15.38 10.24
C ARG A 57 3.10 -16.72 9.52
N GLU A 58 4.02 -17.56 10.01
CA GLU A 58 4.24 -18.91 9.45
C GLU A 58 2.98 -19.78 9.47
N ASP A 59 2.09 -19.57 10.44
CA ASP A 59 0.82 -20.27 10.57
C ASP A 59 -0.27 -19.82 9.58
N GLY A 60 -0.02 -18.73 8.83
CA GLY A 60 -0.99 -18.14 7.90
C GLY A 60 -2.21 -17.49 8.55
N LYS A 61 -2.27 -17.40 9.88
CA LYS A 61 -3.47 -16.95 10.61
C LYS A 61 -3.46 -15.46 10.93
N ASP A 62 -2.29 -14.83 10.94
CA ASP A 62 -2.15 -13.41 11.29
C ASP A 62 -0.91 -12.78 10.62
N TYR A 63 -0.64 -11.52 10.94
CA TYR A 63 0.51 -10.77 10.50
C TYR A 63 1.56 -10.61 11.61
N ILE A 64 2.78 -10.21 11.23
CA ILE A 64 3.82 -9.74 12.15
C ILE A 64 4.09 -8.27 11.80
N PRO A 65 3.83 -7.29 12.70
CA PRO A 65 3.11 -7.39 13.97
C PRO A 65 1.64 -7.80 13.82
N ALA A 66 1.05 -8.30 14.90
CA ALA A 66 -0.33 -8.80 14.92
C ALA A 66 -1.33 -7.71 14.51
N GLN A 67 -2.43 -8.12 13.88
CA GLN A 67 -3.40 -7.17 13.35
C GLN A 67 -4.02 -6.24 14.41
N LEU A 68 -4.35 -6.80 15.58
CA LEU A 68 -5.00 -6.08 16.68
C LEU A 68 -3.99 -5.66 17.77
N ASP A 69 -2.72 -5.59 17.41
CA ASP A 69 -1.68 -5.09 18.31
C ASP A 69 -1.92 -3.60 18.58
N PRO A 70 -2.15 -3.18 19.84
CA PRO A 70 -2.39 -1.79 20.17
C PRO A 70 -1.24 -0.88 19.73
N ASP A 71 0.02 -1.33 19.73
CA ASP A 71 1.18 -0.48 19.40
C ASP A 71 1.29 -0.15 17.91
N PHE A 72 0.57 -0.89 17.07
CA PHE A 72 0.55 -0.72 15.63
C PHE A 72 -0.85 -0.39 15.09
N LEU A 73 -1.78 0.00 15.98
CA LEU A 73 -3.15 0.39 15.67
C LEU A 73 -3.46 1.75 16.29
N PHE A 74 -4.02 2.66 15.47
CA PHE A 74 -4.21 4.06 15.82
C PHE A 74 -5.60 4.56 15.45
N ALA A 75 -6.17 5.40 16.30
CA ALA A 75 -7.39 6.14 16.03
C ALA A 75 -7.08 7.38 15.17
N VAL A 76 -7.84 7.54 14.08
CA VAL A 76 -7.69 8.63 13.12
C VAL A 76 -9.06 9.15 12.69
N SER A 77 -9.15 10.41 12.26
CA SER A 77 -10.43 10.88 11.72
C SER A 77 -10.67 10.30 10.31
N PRO A 78 -11.94 10.10 9.90
CA PRO A 78 -12.28 9.54 8.59
C PRO A 78 -11.68 10.33 7.41
N CYS A 79 -11.68 11.67 7.48
CA CYS A 79 -11.11 12.50 6.42
C CYS A 79 -9.60 12.27 6.25
N HIS A 80 -8.83 12.28 7.35
CA HIS A 80 -7.38 12.02 7.29
C HIS A 80 -7.08 10.55 6.94
N HIS A 81 -7.95 9.61 7.33
CA HIS A 81 -7.79 8.20 6.95
C HIS A 81 -7.96 8.01 5.43
N SER A 82 -8.99 8.64 4.85
CA SER A 82 -9.24 8.62 3.42
C SER A 82 -8.09 9.30 2.67
N GLU A 83 -7.61 10.46 3.14
CA GLU A 83 -6.48 11.16 2.54
C GLU A 83 -5.19 10.34 2.61
N SER A 84 -4.89 9.71 3.75
CA SER A 84 -3.73 8.82 3.88
C SER A 84 -3.81 7.59 2.97
N THR A 85 -5.01 7.16 2.57
CA THR A 85 -5.21 5.95 1.76
C THR A 85 -5.32 6.26 0.27
N ASN A 86 -6.06 7.32 -0.09
CA ASN A 86 -6.52 7.65 -1.44
C ASN A 86 -6.09 9.05 -1.89
N GLY A 87 -5.59 9.89 -0.98
CA GLY A 87 -5.27 11.28 -1.27
C GLY A 87 -4.09 11.44 -2.24
N PRO A 88 -3.95 12.62 -2.87
CA PRO A 88 -2.77 12.97 -3.62
C PRO A 88 -1.54 12.85 -2.71
N ALA A 89 -0.36 12.61 -3.29
CA ALA A 89 0.89 12.44 -2.54
C ALA A 89 1.37 13.74 -1.86
N VAL A 90 0.49 14.41 -1.10
CA VAL A 90 0.83 15.51 -0.20
C VAL A 90 1.93 14.97 0.69
N GLU A 91 3.05 15.70 0.67
CA GLU A 91 4.32 15.23 1.20
C GLU A 91 4.10 14.43 2.48
N LYS A 92 4.39 13.12 2.41
CA LYS A 92 4.30 12.14 3.50
C LYS A 92 5.28 12.48 4.66
N LYS A 93 5.66 13.75 4.82
CA LYS A 93 6.60 14.31 5.79
C LYS A 93 6.28 13.93 7.24
N HIS A 94 5.02 13.62 7.54
CA HIS A 94 4.61 13.22 8.90
C HIS A 94 4.06 11.79 9.03
N LEU A 95 3.88 11.03 7.95
CA LEU A 95 2.95 9.88 7.99
C LEU A 95 3.55 8.49 7.81
N LEU A 96 4.80 8.38 7.39
CA LEU A 96 5.43 7.07 7.25
C LEU A 96 6.88 7.19 7.73
N ARG A 97 7.17 6.56 8.87
CA ARG A 97 8.52 6.05 9.16
C ARG A 97 9.07 5.51 7.83
N LYS A 98 10.28 5.94 7.47
CA LYS A 98 11.00 5.90 6.18
C LYS A 98 10.86 4.61 5.32
N ASP A 99 10.22 3.56 5.85
CA ASP A 99 10.17 2.19 5.35
C ASP A 99 8.74 1.68 5.01
N HIS A 100 7.68 2.49 5.18
CA HIS A 100 6.28 2.03 5.05
C HIS A 100 5.59 2.42 3.73
N ASP A 101 6.33 2.57 2.63
CA ASP A 101 5.78 3.06 1.38
C ASP A 101 5.09 1.97 0.56
N LYS A 102 3.75 1.86 0.69
CA LYS A 102 2.90 0.99 -0.14
C LYS A 102 3.15 1.17 -1.64
N SER A 103 3.51 2.39 -2.06
CA SER A 103 3.80 2.68 -3.47
C SER A 103 5.05 1.96 -3.96
N ARG A 104 6.12 1.89 -3.14
CA ARG A 104 7.33 1.10 -3.46
C ARG A 104 7.03 -0.39 -3.52
N ALA A 105 6.23 -0.91 -2.59
CA ALA A 105 5.83 -2.30 -2.60
C ALA A 105 5.04 -2.66 -3.87
N GLN A 106 4.07 -1.82 -4.27
CA GLN A 106 3.31 -2.00 -5.51
C GLN A 106 4.22 -1.92 -6.75
N ARG A 107 5.05 -0.88 -6.84
CA ARG A 107 6.02 -0.72 -7.95
C ARG A 107 6.95 -1.93 -8.08
N THR A 108 7.39 -2.50 -6.95
CA THR A 108 8.23 -3.71 -6.94
C THR A 108 7.47 -4.94 -7.45
N ARG A 109 6.18 -5.08 -7.12
CA ARG A 109 5.32 -6.14 -7.66
C ARG A 109 5.14 -5.96 -9.17
N ASP A 110 4.78 -4.76 -9.62
CA ASP A 110 4.57 -4.46 -11.04
C ASP A 110 5.85 -4.75 -11.87
N LEU A 111 7.02 -4.38 -11.34
CA LEU A 111 8.32 -4.70 -11.95
C LEU A 111 8.57 -6.20 -12.04
N ARG A 112 8.25 -6.96 -10.99
CA ARG A 112 8.38 -8.42 -10.98
C ARG A 112 7.43 -9.08 -11.98
N ASP A 113 6.21 -8.60 -12.08
CA ASP A 113 5.21 -9.13 -13.02
C ASP A 113 5.59 -8.81 -14.47
N SER A 114 6.08 -7.59 -14.74
CA SER A 114 6.65 -7.20 -16.03
C SER A 114 7.84 -8.09 -16.41
N HIS A 115 8.76 -8.35 -15.47
CA HIS A 115 9.90 -9.23 -15.70
C HIS A 115 9.46 -10.68 -15.99
N ARG A 116 8.49 -11.21 -15.24
CA ARG A 116 7.92 -12.55 -15.50
C ARG A 116 7.27 -12.63 -16.87
N ALA A 117 6.49 -11.62 -17.25
CA ALA A 117 5.89 -11.55 -18.58
C ALA A 117 6.95 -11.49 -19.68
N HIS A 118 8.03 -10.74 -19.48
CA HIS A 118 9.16 -10.68 -20.42
C HIS A 118 9.85 -12.03 -20.59
N LEU A 119 10.18 -12.72 -19.49
CA LEU A 119 10.80 -14.05 -19.54
C LEU A 119 9.91 -15.07 -20.25
N LYS A 120 8.60 -15.04 -19.97
CA LYS A 120 7.62 -15.88 -20.67
C LYS A 120 7.63 -15.61 -22.18
N ALA A 121 7.56 -14.34 -22.57
CA ALA A 121 7.64 -13.94 -23.98
C ALA A 121 8.97 -14.31 -24.66
N MET A 122 10.08 -14.34 -23.92
CA MET A 122 11.38 -14.80 -24.43
C MET A 122 11.42 -16.32 -24.61
N SER A 123 10.83 -17.09 -23.69
CA SER A 123 10.74 -18.55 -23.80
C SER A 123 9.82 -19.03 -24.93
N GLU A 124 8.78 -18.26 -25.26
CA GLU A 124 7.82 -18.60 -26.32
C GLU A 124 8.35 -18.27 -27.73
N LYS A 125 9.44 -17.50 -27.84
CA LYS A 125 10.07 -17.18 -29.13
C LYS A 125 10.72 -18.43 -29.73
N LYS A 126 10.08 -18.98 -30.76
CA LYS A 126 10.67 -20.05 -31.57
C LYS A 126 11.85 -19.51 -32.39
N PRO A 127 12.98 -20.24 -32.48
CA PRO A 127 14.08 -19.85 -33.35
C PRO A 127 13.58 -19.76 -34.81
N GLY A 128 13.90 -18.66 -35.49
CA GLY A 128 13.50 -18.39 -36.87
C GLY A 128 12.22 -17.56 -37.07
N GLN A 129 11.48 -17.19 -36.01
CA GLN A 129 10.36 -16.26 -36.16
C GLN A 129 10.83 -14.84 -36.52
N ARG A 130 10.24 -14.27 -37.57
CA ARG A 130 10.43 -12.85 -37.92
C ARG A 130 9.92 -11.97 -36.79
N ARG A 131 10.75 -11.03 -36.33
CA ARG A 131 10.33 -10.01 -35.37
C ARG A 131 9.15 -9.22 -35.96
N PRO A 132 8.09 -8.96 -35.19
CA PRO A 132 7.04 -8.04 -35.64
C PRO A 132 7.70 -6.68 -35.95
N ARG A 133 7.37 -6.11 -37.12
CA ARG A 133 7.83 -4.75 -37.47
C ARG A 133 7.27 -3.80 -36.42
N SER A 134 8.13 -3.03 -35.75
CA SER A 134 7.66 -1.97 -34.86
C SER A 134 6.77 -1.04 -35.68
N SER A 135 5.56 -0.74 -35.19
CA SER A 135 4.72 0.29 -35.80
C SER A 135 5.53 1.58 -35.94
N ARG A 136 5.40 2.27 -37.07
CA ARG A 136 6.04 3.58 -37.28
C ARG A 136 5.84 4.42 -36.02
N TRP A 137 6.94 4.91 -35.46
CA TRP A 137 6.88 5.88 -34.37
C TRP A 137 5.95 7.01 -34.78
N PRO A 138 5.02 7.45 -33.92
CA PRO A 138 4.17 8.59 -34.24
C PRO A 138 5.09 9.78 -34.52
N SER A 139 5.10 10.23 -35.77
CA SER A 139 5.81 11.43 -36.17
C SER A 139 5.17 12.60 -35.44
N ARG A 140 5.79 13.06 -34.35
CA ARG A 140 5.35 14.28 -33.68
C ARG A 140 5.74 15.45 -34.58
N PRO A 141 4.80 16.29 -35.04
CA PRO A 141 5.17 17.50 -35.76
C PRO A 141 5.97 18.39 -34.81
N PHE A 142 7.22 18.67 -35.18
CA PHE A 142 8.00 19.71 -34.50
C PHE A 142 7.33 21.06 -34.79
N LYS A 143 6.78 21.72 -33.77
CA LYS A 143 6.34 23.12 -33.91
C LYS A 143 7.59 23.96 -34.19
N ARG A 144 7.68 24.54 -35.38
CA ARG A 144 8.69 25.56 -35.65
C ARG A 144 8.35 26.80 -34.81
N PRO A 145 9.31 27.42 -34.11
CA PRO A 145 9.07 28.69 -33.45
C PRO A 145 8.72 29.74 -34.51
N GLU A 146 7.63 30.47 -34.29
CA GLU A 146 7.25 31.62 -35.09
C GLU A 146 8.31 32.71 -34.89
N ARG A 147 8.80 33.29 -35.99
CA ARG A 147 9.73 34.43 -36.01
C ARG A 147 8.96 35.73 -36.13
#